data_AF-A0A7C2PMD7-F1
#
_entry.id   AF-A0A7C2PMD7-F1
#
_cell.length_a   1.000
_cell.length_b   1.000
_cell.length_c   1.000
_cell.angle_alpha   90.00
_cell.angle_beta   90.00
_cell.angle_gamma   90.00
#
_symmetry.space_group_name_H-M   'P 1'
#
loop_
_entity.id
_entity.type
_entity.pdbx_description
1 polymer ?
#
loop_
_entity_poly.entity_id
_entity_poly.type
_entity_poly.pdbx_seq_one_letter_code
_entity_poly.pdbx_strand_id
1 'polypeptide(L)'
;MGCSVTPPSPAPARIHILSQKLQALDANISVEEAEALARDIYLKSYELAEKFDLVSPPQFHNFLVNVGVREKGLCYHFSDALYLHLKSRGYERFDFHLVGANIGEYWSEHNALVVVAKGCSSEACILNNGILIDAWRDSGEVYYAKLCEDKRYHWRHRSERCKVVL
;
A
#
# COMPACT_ATOMS: atom_id res chain seq x y z
N MET A 1 26.71 21.78 6.30
CA MET A 1 26.50 21.25 4.94
C MET A 1 25.73 19.95 5.09
N GLY A 2 24.39 20.01 5.02
CA GLY A 2 23.55 18.82 5.09
C GLY A 2 23.49 18.19 3.70
N CYS A 3 23.89 16.93 3.58
CA CYS A 3 23.67 16.18 2.34
C CYS A 3 22.15 16.03 2.15
N SER A 4 21.60 16.73 1.15
CA SER A 4 20.28 16.38 0.62
C SER A 4 20.41 14.98 0.01
N VAL A 5 19.99 13.97 0.76
CA VAL A 5 19.78 12.63 0.24
C VAL A 5 18.55 12.76 -0.66
N THR A 6 18.77 12.90 -1.97
CA THR A 6 17.66 12.82 -2.92
C THR A 6 17.15 11.38 -2.81
N PRO A 7 15.86 11.16 -2.49
CA PRO A 7 15.33 9.81 -2.46
C PRO A 7 15.57 9.18 -3.85
N PRO A 8 16.02 7.92 -3.94
CA PRO A 8 16.10 7.20 -5.20
C PRO A 8 14.75 7.29 -5.90
N SER A 9 14.74 7.97 -7.05
CA SER A 9 13.59 7.98 -7.92
C SER A 9 13.27 6.52 -8.29
N PRO A 10 12.02 6.07 -8.15
CA PRO A 10 11.64 4.74 -8.60
C PRO A 10 12.00 4.60 -10.08
N ALA A 11 12.52 3.44 -10.47
CA ALA A 11 12.88 3.19 -11.86
C ALA A 11 11.66 3.48 -12.76
N PRO A 12 11.77 4.31 -13.81
CA PRO A 12 10.62 4.71 -14.64
C PRO A 12 9.79 3.53 -15.17
N ALA A 13 10.45 2.40 -15.47
CA ALA A 13 9.79 1.17 -15.91
C ALA A 13 8.81 0.61 -14.86
N ARG A 14 9.13 0.69 -13.56
CA ARG A 14 8.27 0.16 -12.50
C ARG A 14 7.02 1.00 -12.30
N ILE A 15 7.17 2.32 -12.37
CA ILE A 15 6.05 3.27 -12.38
C ILE A 15 5.13 2.97 -13.57
N HIS A 16 5.69 2.78 -14.76
CA HIS A 16 4.90 2.54 -15.97
C HIS A 16 4.09 1.23 -15.91
N ILE A 17 4.67 0.15 -15.38
CA ILE A 17 3.93 -1.12 -15.26
C ILE A 17 2.78 -1.01 -14.26
N LEU A 18 3.00 -0.34 -13.11
CA LEU A 18 1.93 -0.11 -12.14
C LEU A 18 0.85 0.82 -12.72
N SER A 19 1.22 1.88 -13.43
CA SER A 19 0.26 2.81 -14.03
C SER A 19 -0.63 2.11 -15.05
N GLN A 20 -0.09 1.21 -15.89
CA GLN A 20 -0.89 0.40 -16.81
C GLN A 20 -1.93 -0.47 -16.08
N LYS A 21 -1.56 -1.07 -14.94
CA LYS A 21 -2.50 -1.87 -14.14
C LYS A 21 -3.58 -1.02 -13.48
N LEU A 22 -3.21 0.17 -12.99
CA LEU A 22 -4.15 1.13 -12.42
C LEU A 22 -5.11 1.66 -13.48
N GLN A 23 -4.62 1.98 -14.67
CA GLN A 23 -5.45 2.39 -15.80
C GLN A 23 -6.45 1.30 -16.21
N ALA A 24 -6.03 0.03 -16.17
CA ALA A 24 -6.87 -1.10 -16.53
C ALA A 24 -8.03 -1.37 -15.54
N LEU A 25 -8.11 -0.64 -14.41
CA LEU A 25 -9.21 -0.77 -13.45
C LEU A 25 -10.54 -0.23 -14.02
N ASP A 26 -10.50 0.81 -14.84
CA ASP A 26 -11.67 1.42 -15.47
C ASP A 26 -11.26 2.19 -16.73
N ALA A 27 -12.02 2.03 -17.81
CA ALA A 27 -11.70 2.63 -19.11
C ALA A 27 -11.66 4.18 -19.11
N ASN A 28 -12.23 4.82 -18.09
CA ASN A 28 -12.24 6.27 -17.95
C ASN A 28 -11.07 6.83 -17.13
N ILE A 29 -10.17 5.97 -16.64
CA ILE A 29 -8.95 6.42 -15.97
C ILE A 29 -7.96 6.92 -17.03
N SER A 30 -7.53 8.17 -16.89
CA SER A 30 -6.53 8.76 -17.79
C SER A 30 -5.13 8.18 -17.53
N VAL A 31 -4.28 8.19 -18.56
CA VAL A 31 -2.88 7.76 -18.42
C VAL A 31 -2.17 8.63 -17.39
N GLU A 32 -2.44 9.93 -17.42
CA GLU A 32 -1.83 10.95 -16.57
C GLU A 32 -2.17 10.72 -15.08
N GLU A 33 -3.44 10.45 -14.77
CA GLU A 33 -3.87 10.20 -13.39
C GLU A 33 -3.32 8.87 -12.86
N ALA A 34 -3.33 7.81 -13.68
CA ALA A 34 -2.77 6.51 -13.31
C ALA A 34 -1.25 6.58 -13.08
N GLU A 35 -0.52 7.32 -13.92
CA GLU A 35 0.92 7.55 -13.70
C GLU A 35 1.19 8.41 -12.47
N ALA A 36 0.39 9.45 -12.23
CA ALA A 36 0.51 10.29 -11.04
C ALA A 36 0.30 9.45 -9.76
N LEU A 37 -0.71 8.59 -9.74
CA LEU A 37 -0.95 7.68 -8.62
C LEU A 37 0.18 6.65 -8.44
N ALA A 38 0.65 6.02 -9.53
CA ALA A 38 1.76 5.08 -9.45
C ALA A 38 3.03 5.73 -8.89
N ARG A 39 3.38 6.95 -9.35
CA ARG A 39 4.52 7.71 -8.81
C ARG A 39 4.35 8.00 -7.33
N ASP A 40 3.16 8.44 -6.91
CA ASP A 40 2.88 8.80 -5.53
C ASP A 40 2.94 7.59 -4.58
N ILE A 41 2.42 6.43 -5.02
CA ILE A 41 2.55 5.15 -4.30
C ILE A 41 4.02 4.83 -4.04
N TYR A 42 4.87 4.87 -5.08
CA TYR A 42 6.27 4.53 -4.92
C TYR A 42 7.03 5.54 -4.05
N LEU A 43 6.87 6.84 -4.31
CA LEU A 43 7.54 7.89 -3.54
C LEU A 43 7.13 7.80 -2.07
N LYS A 44 5.83 7.67 -1.80
CA LYS A 44 5.35 7.60 -0.43
C LYS A 44 5.80 6.33 0.29
N SER A 45 5.76 5.20 -0.40
CA SER A 45 6.26 3.93 0.14
C SER A 45 7.73 4.01 0.53
N TYR A 46 8.55 4.66 -0.31
CA TYR A 46 9.95 4.90 -0.01
C TYR A 46 10.14 5.82 1.21
N GLU A 47 9.45 6.96 1.26
CA GLU A 47 9.49 7.86 2.42
C GLU A 47 9.10 7.16 3.72
N LEU A 48 8.08 6.28 3.67
CA LEU A 48 7.63 5.51 4.83
C LEU A 48 8.67 4.46 5.25
N ALA A 49 9.33 3.82 4.29
CA ALA A 49 10.41 2.87 4.57
C ALA A 49 11.58 3.55 5.31
N GLU A 50 11.99 4.74 4.86
CA GLU A 50 13.00 5.55 5.56
C GLU A 50 12.52 6.02 6.93
N LYS A 51 11.30 6.58 6.99
CA LYS A 51 10.73 7.13 8.24
C LYS A 51 10.57 6.07 9.33
N PHE A 52 10.23 4.85 8.95
CA PHE A 52 10.03 3.74 9.89
C PHE A 52 11.30 2.91 10.14
N ASP A 53 12.45 3.33 9.58
CA ASP A 53 13.76 2.67 9.72
C ASP A 53 13.63 1.16 9.48
N LEU A 54 13.03 0.82 8.34
CA LEU A 54 12.58 -0.54 8.09
C LEU A 54 13.77 -1.49 7.96
N VAL A 55 13.86 -2.48 8.86
CA VAL A 55 14.96 -3.44 8.87
C VAL A 55 14.56 -4.69 8.09
N SER A 56 15.42 -5.14 7.17
CA SER A 56 15.24 -6.41 6.49
C SER A 56 15.74 -7.57 7.37
N PRO A 57 15.02 -8.70 7.47
CA PRO A 57 13.75 -9.04 6.81
C PRO A 57 12.51 -8.47 7.55
N PRO A 58 11.34 -8.32 6.89
CA PRO A 58 10.14 -7.74 7.50
C PRO A 58 9.65 -8.48 8.76
N GLN A 59 9.86 -9.80 8.81
CA GLN A 59 9.59 -10.62 9.99
C GLN A 59 10.46 -10.23 11.20
N PHE A 60 11.70 -9.80 10.96
CA PHE A 60 12.59 -9.26 11.98
C PHE A 60 12.14 -7.87 12.44
N HIS A 61 11.62 -7.02 11.54
CA HIS A 61 11.01 -5.75 11.93
C HIS A 61 9.77 -5.94 12.81
N ASN A 62 8.89 -6.90 12.48
CA ASN A 62 7.75 -7.26 13.33
C ASN A 62 8.20 -7.78 14.71
N PHE A 63 9.26 -8.61 14.76
CA PHE A 63 9.87 -9.03 16.02
C PHE A 63 10.37 -7.82 16.83
N LEU A 64 11.10 -6.89 16.21
CA LEU A 64 11.68 -5.71 16.87
C LEU A 64 10.61 -4.74 17.42
N VAL A 65 9.48 -4.57 16.73
CA VAL A 65 8.36 -3.79 17.27
C VAL A 65 7.66 -4.55 18.41
N ASN A 66 7.42 -5.85 18.25
CA ASN A 66 6.74 -6.65 19.26
C ASN A 66 7.55 -6.82 20.56
N VAL A 67 8.89 -6.77 20.50
CA VAL A 67 9.76 -6.80 21.69
C VAL A 67 10.10 -5.41 22.25
N GLY A 68 9.46 -4.35 21.74
CA GLY A 68 9.61 -2.98 22.25
C GLY A 68 10.93 -2.29 21.87
N VAL A 69 11.68 -2.83 20.91
CA VAL A 69 12.94 -2.25 20.42
C VAL A 69 12.69 -1.14 19.39
N ARG A 70 11.53 -1.15 18.72
CA ARG A 70 11.07 -0.11 17.79
C ARG A 70 9.64 0.31 18.11
N GLU A 71 9.36 1.62 18.10
CA GLU A 71 8.02 2.13 18.43
C GLU A 71 6.98 1.95 17.30
N LYS A 72 7.41 1.86 16.02
CA LYS A 72 6.53 1.86 14.82
C LYS A 72 7.10 1.02 13.67
N GLY A 73 6.29 0.77 12.63
CA GLY A 73 6.71 0.08 11.39
C GLY A 73 6.14 -1.33 11.16
N LEU A 74 5.13 -1.72 11.94
CA LEU A 74 4.25 -2.86 11.63
C LEU A 74 3.50 -2.63 10.31
N CYS A 75 3.07 -3.71 9.66
CA CYS A 75 2.33 -3.70 8.38
C CYS A 75 1.11 -2.76 8.37
N TYR A 76 0.42 -2.62 9.50
CA TYR A 76 -0.73 -1.71 9.61
C TYR A 76 -0.32 -0.22 9.59
N HIS A 77 0.84 0.15 10.17
CA HIS A 77 1.33 1.53 10.12
C HIS A 77 1.66 1.97 8.69
N PHE A 78 2.21 1.07 7.88
CA PHE A 78 2.46 1.33 6.47
C PHE A 78 1.17 1.51 5.69
N SER A 79 0.25 0.56 5.82
CA SER A 79 -1.01 0.61 5.08
C SER A 79 -1.87 1.81 5.47
N ASP A 80 -1.93 2.19 6.76
CA ASP A 80 -2.66 3.39 7.21
C ASP A 80 -2.01 4.69 6.74
N ALA A 81 -0.68 4.81 6.84
CA ALA A 81 0.01 6.04 6.44
C ALA A 81 -0.08 6.26 4.92
N LEU A 82 0.02 5.18 4.13
CA LEU A 82 -0.15 5.26 2.68
C LEU A 82 -1.62 5.56 2.32
N TYR A 83 -2.58 4.91 2.99
CA TYR A 83 -4.01 5.18 2.82
C TYR A 83 -4.35 6.65 3.05
N LEU A 84 -3.93 7.20 4.19
CA LEU A 84 -4.17 8.60 4.55
C LEU A 84 -3.57 9.57 3.53
N HIS A 85 -2.33 9.31 3.13
CA HIS A 85 -1.64 10.10 2.13
C HIS A 85 -2.44 10.13 0.83
N LEU A 86 -2.73 8.98 0.23
CA LEU A 86 -3.42 8.89 -1.06
C LEU A 86 -4.86 9.43 -0.99
N LYS A 87 -5.57 9.18 0.11
CA LYS A 87 -6.90 9.76 0.35
C LYS A 87 -6.86 11.29 0.36
N SER A 88 -5.83 11.89 0.95
CA SER A 88 -5.67 13.35 1.00
C SER A 88 -5.36 14.00 -0.36
N ARG A 89 -4.87 13.22 -1.33
CA ARG A 89 -4.54 13.71 -2.68
C ARG A 89 -5.77 13.95 -3.55
N GLY A 90 -6.90 13.35 -3.22
CA GLY A 90 -8.17 13.61 -3.90
C GLY A 90 -8.23 13.10 -5.35
N TYR A 91 -7.60 11.96 -5.65
CA TYR A 91 -7.73 11.31 -6.96
C TYR A 91 -9.21 11.09 -7.32
N GLU A 92 -9.60 11.49 -8.53
CA GLU A 92 -10.99 11.56 -8.96
C GLU A 92 -11.53 10.18 -9.34
N ARG A 93 -10.68 9.34 -9.94
CA ARG A 93 -11.07 8.04 -10.50
C ARG A 93 -10.70 6.83 -9.66
N PHE A 94 -10.14 7.05 -8.48
CA PHE A 94 -9.70 5.99 -7.58
C PHE A 94 -10.40 6.08 -6.22
N ASP A 95 -10.65 4.92 -5.64
CA ASP A 95 -10.92 4.76 -4.20
C ASP A 95 -9.86 3.86 -3.58
N PHE A 96 -9.63 4.08 -2.28
CA PHE A 96 -8.60 3.40 -1.51
C PHE A 96 -9.25 2.65 -0.36
N HIS A 97 -8.79 1.42 -0.12
CA HIS A 97 -9.31 0.56 0.95
C HIS A 97 -8.15 -0.13 1.68
N LEU A 98 -8.43 -0.58 2.90
CA LEU A 98 -7.50 -1.38 3.68
C LEU A 98 -7.96 -2.83 3.67
N VAL A 99 -7.02 -3.76 3.57
CA VAL A 99 -7.27 -5.20 3.64
C VAL A 99 -6.37 -5.84 4.69
N GLY A 100 -6.86 -6.93 5.27
CA GLY A 100 -6.13 -7.71 6.26
C GLY A 100 -6.19 -9.21 5.96
N ALA A 101 -5.12 -9.92 6.29
CA ALA A 101 -5.03 -11.37 6.29
C ALA A 101 -4.68 -11.86 7.70
N ASN A 102 -5.12 -13.08 8.06
CA ASN A 102 -4.95 -13.67 9.40
C ASN A 102 -5.36 -12.71 10.53
N ILE A 103 -6.50 -12.05 10.35
CA ILE A 103 -6.99 -11.00 11.27
C ILE A 103 -7.19 -11.59 12.67
N GLY A 104 -6.56 -10.98 13.67
CA GLY A 104 -6.60 -11.43 15.07
C GLY A 104 -5.49 -12.41 15.45
N GLU A 105 -4.67 -12.89 14.50
CA GLU A 105 -3.50 -13.71 14.81
C GLU A 105 -2.27 -12.84 15.11
N TYR A 106 -1.81 -12.89 16.36
CA TYR A 106 -0.76 -12.00 16.87
C TYR A 106 0.55 -12.00 16.06
N TRP A 107 0.95 -13.15 15.48
CA TRP A 107 2.23 -13.30 14.80
C TRP A 107 2.16 -13.24 13.27
N SER A 108 0.97 -13.41 12.69
CA SER A 108 0.78 -13.64 11.25
C SER A 108 -0.19 -12.65 10.60
N GLU A 109 -0.84 -11.78 11.38
CA GLU A 109 -1.70 -10.74 10.85
C GLU A 109 -0.91 -9.84 9.90
N HIS A 110 -1.44 -9.67 8.69
CA HIS A 110 -0.84 -8.81 7.67
C HIS A 110 -1.87 -7.82 7.14
N ASN A 111 -1.44 -6.59 6.92
CA ASN A 111 -2.31 -5.49 6.51
C ASN A 111 -1.69 -4.75 5.32
N ALA A 112 -2.52 -4.41 4.35
CA ALA A 112 -2.09 -3.76 3.12
C ALA A 112 -3.17 -2.79 2.61
N LEU A 113 -2.80 -2.00 1.60
CA LEU A 113 -3.70 -1.10 0.88
C LEU A 113 -4.21 -1.82 -0.37
N VAL A 114 -5.47 -1.57 -0.74
CA VAL A 114 -5.99 -1.86 -2.09
C VAL A 114 -6.41 -0.56 -2.78
N VAL A 115 -6.08 -0.47 -4.06
CA VAL A 115 -6.57 0.56 -4.98
C VAL A 115 -7.66 -0.06 -5.87
N VAL A 116 -8.78 0.63 -6.00
CA VAL A 116 -9.89 0.25 -6.90
C VAL A 116 -10.35 1.44 -7.73
N ALA A 117 -11.11 1.17 -8.78
CA ALA A 117 -11.84 2.21 -9.51
C ALA A 117 -12.88 2.89 -8.61
N LYS A 118 -13.15 4.17 -8.88
CA LYS A 118 -14.12 4.98 -8.14
C LYS A 118 -15.49 4.30 -8.06
N GLY A 119 -16.09 4.30 -6.87
CA GLY A 119 -17.40 3.72 -6.62
C GLY A 119 -17.39 2.23 -6.23
N CYS A 120 -16.24 1.56 -6.35
CA CYS A 120 -16.06 0.17 -5.94
C CYS A 120 -15.99 0.05 -4.40
N SER A 121 -17.16 -0.01 -3.74
CA SER A 121 -17.25 0.05 -2.28
C SER A 121 -17.65 -1.27 -1.61
N SER A 122 -18.19 -2.24 -2.36
CA SER A 122 -18.55 -3.55 -1.81
C SER A 122 -17.32 -4.43 -1.64
N GLU A 123 -17.31 -5.28 -0.60
CA GLU A 123 -16.20 -6.21 -0.36
C GLU A 123 -15.94 -7.11 -1.58
N ALA A 124 -16.99 -7.64 -2.21
CA ALA A 124 -16.84 -8.43 -3.43
C ALA A 124 -16.18 -7.65 -4.56
N CYS A 125 -16.49 -6.35 -4.73
CA CYS A 125 -15.83 -5.54 -5.75
C CYS A 125 -14.35 -5.34 -5.43
N ILE A 126 -14.03 -5.00 -4.17
CA ILE A 126 -12.67 -4.74 -3.68
C ILE A 126 -11.79 -5.98 -3.83
N LEU A 127 -12.30 -7.14 -3.39
CA LEU A 127 -11.56 -8.41 -3.43
C LEU A 127 -11.30 -8.92 -4.85
N ASN A 128 -12.25 -8.71 -5.78
CA ASN A 128 -12.13 -9.24 -7.14
C ASN A 128 -11.40 -8.31 -8.11
N ASN A 129 -11.51 -6.99 -7.93
CA ASN A 129 -11.02 -6.00 -8.89
C ASN A 129 -9.85 -5.16 -8.36
N GLY A 130 -9.57 -5.16 -7.06
CA GLY A 130 -8.55 -4.30 -6.47
C GLY A 130 -7.13 -4.67 -6.88
N ILE A 131 -6.27 -3.64 -7.00
CA ILE A 131 -4.82 -3.80 -7.04
C ILE A 131 -4.29 -3.68 -5.62
N LEU A 132 -3.73 -4.77 -5.10
CA LEU A 132 -3.02 -4.82 -3.83
C LEU A 132 -1.76 -3.99 -3.93
N ILE A 133 -1.51 -3.13 -2.94
CA ILE A 133 -0.28 -2.36 -2.75
C ILE A 133 0.29 -2.71 -1.39
N ASP A 134 1.44 -3.38 -1.40
CA ASP A 134 2.10 -3.90 -0.20
C ASP A 134 3.58 -3.48 -0.20
N ALA A 135 3.82 -2.26 0.29
CA ALA A 135 5.15 -1.69 0.44
C ALA A 135 5.93 -2.26 1.62
N TRP A 136 5.31 -3.08 2.46
CA TRP A 136 5.92 -3.63 3.66
C TRP A 136 6.53 -5.02 3.42
N ARG A 137 5.86 -5.86 2.62
CA ARG A 137 6.26 -7.25 2.35
C ARG A 137 7.68 -7.42 1.84
N ASP A 138 8.16 -6.49 1.01
CA ASP A 138 9.49 -6.54 0.41
C ASP A 138 10.40 -5.41 0.92
N SER A 139 10.20 -5.01 2.18
CA SER A 139 11.04 -4.07 2.90
C SER A 139 11.19 -2.67 2.27
N GLY A 140 10.09 -2.08 1.82
CA GLY A 140 10.08 -0.76 1.15
C GLY A 140 10.03 -0.82 -0.37
N GLU A 141 10.33 -1.99 -0.97
CA GLU A 141 9.98 -2.24 -2.36
C GLU A 141 8.48 -2.51 -2.48
N VAL A 142 7.79 -1.77 -3.36
CA VAL A 142 6.35 -1.91 -3.53
C VAL A 142 6.03 -3.20 -4.27
N TYR A 143 5.46 -4.17 -3.53
CA TYR A 143 4.78 -5.31 -4.11
C TYR A 143 3.39 -4.89 -4.58
N TYR A 144 3.00 -5.32 -5.78
CA TYR A 144 1.64 -5.16 -6.27
C TYR A 144 1.18 -6.34 -7.10
N ALA A 145 -0.11 -6.65 -7.00
CA ALA A 145 -0.79 -7.69 -7.77
C ALA A 145 -2.29 -7.38 -7.83
N LYS A 146 -3.05 -8.06 -8.70
CA LYS A 146 -4.50 -8.11 -8.45
C LYS A 146 -4.73 -8.85 -7.14
N LEU A 147 -5.62 -8.33 -6.30
CA LEU A 147 -5.81 -8.87 -4.95
C LEU A 147 -6.22 -10.35 -4.99
N CYS A 148 -7.09 -10.72 -5.93
CA CYS A 148 -7.54 -12.10 -6.14
C CYS A 148 -6.45 -13.04 -6.69
N GLU A 149 -5.34 -12.52 -7.21
CA GLU A 149 -4.21 -13.30 -7.72
C GLU A 149 -3.14 -13.55 -6.64
N ASP A 150 -3.18 -12.82 -5.51
CA ASP A 150 -2.25 -13.03 -4.40
C ASP A 150 -2.64 -14.26 -3.56
N LYS A 151 -2.08 -15.42 -3.91
CA LYS A 151 -2.34 -16.70 -3.24
C LYS A 151 -1.62 -16.86 -1.90
N ARG A 152 -0.74 -15.91 -1.51
CA ARG A 152 0.03 -16.00 -0.25
C ARG A 152 -0.85 -15.76 0.97
N TYR A 153 -1.93 -14.99 0.80
CA TYR A 153 -2.77 -14.52 1.90
C TYR A 153 -4.25 -14.62 1.54
N HIS A 154 -5.09 -14.92 2.54
CA HIS A 154 -6.54 -14.84 2.41
C HIS A 154 -7.01 -13.46 2.89
N TRP A 155 -7.14 -12.54 1.94
CA TRP A 155 -7.48 -11.15 2.21
C TRP A 155 -8.95 -10.95 2.54
N ARG A 156 -9.22 -10.06 3.51
CA ARG A 156 -10.55 -9.57 3.87
C ARG A 156 -10.54 -8.04 3.92
N HIS A 157 -11.67 -7.43 3.57
CA HIS A 157 -11.80 -5.97 3.61
C HIS A 157 -11.90 -5.47 5.05
N ARG A 158 -11.09 -4.45 5.39
CA ARG A 158 -11.11 -3.76 6.69
C ARG A 158 -11.83 -2.42 6.63
N SER A 159 -13.13 -2.49 6.40
CA SER A 159 -13.98 -1.31 6.24
C SER A 159 -14.01 -0.41 7.48
N GLU A 160 -13.84 -1.00 8.67
CA GLU A 160 -13.80 -0.32 9.96
C GLU A 160 -12.60 0.62 10.07
N ARG A 161 -11.44 0.22 9.57
CA ARG A 161 -10.24 1.06 9.57
C ARG A 161 -10.33 2.21 8.57
N CYS A 162 -11.09 2.04 7.48
CA CYS A 162 -11.31 3.12 6.51
C CYS A 162 -12.19 4.26 7.05
N LYS A 163 -12.98 4.01 8.10
CA LYS A 163 -13.92 4.97 8.71
C LYS A 163 -13.30 5.78 9.86
N VAL A 164 -12.30 5.24 10.54
CA VAL A 164 -11.77 5.77 11.81
C VAL A 164 -10.58 6.71 11.60
N VAL A 165 -10.04 6.82 10.39
CA VAL A 165 -8.93 7.73 10.11
C VAL A 165 -9.42 9.14 9.78
N LEU A 166 -9.80 9.86 10.84
CA LEU A 166 -9.94 11.31 10.93
C LEU A 166 -9.18 11.80 12.17
#